data_AF-A0A7J8VJN9-F1
#
_entry.id   AF-A0A7J8VJN9-F1
#
_cell.length_a   1.000
_cell.length_b   1.000
_cell.length_c   1.000
_cell.angle_alpha   90.00
_cell.angle_beta   90.00
_cell.angle_gamma   90.00
#
_symmetry.space_group_name_H-M   'P 1'
#
loop_
_entity.id
_entity.type
_entity.pdbx_description
1 polymer ?
#
loop_
_entity_poly.entity_id
_entity_poly.type
_entity_poly.pdbx_seq_one_letter_code
_entity_poly.pdbx_strand_id
1 'polypeptide(L)'
;MHLTTPESIYHLRVGFACLASKPYSSAWYLWLLWPVTLWFMMLTRIYRRTFVVERNRFRQLRLQTWAIPNFREQYHLKWQKESINNMIEEAVLEAEEKGKELNRYGEVYVKKHPQLKVKLVDGSSLAVAVLLNSIPKGTTQVLLRGNLTKVAFAVAFSLCQKGIQVTVLREDEYEKLDKSLGTKSEGKLVISKSYSSCKVWLVGDDLTEEEQRKANKGTLFILFSQFPLKNLRKDCFYHTTPAMQTPKALENVDSCENWLPRRVMSVWRIAGILHALEGWEEHECGYTISNIDKVWEACLKHGFQPLTVPTQSKS
;
A
#
# COMPACT_ATOMS: atom_id res chain seq x y z
N MET A 1 8.59 2.98 5.56
CA MET A 1 9.09 4.21 4.89
C MET A 1 9.73 3.79 3.57
N HIS A 2 9.39 4.47 2.48
CA HIS A 2 9.85 4.14 1.14
C HIS A 2 10.88 5.20 0.74
N LEU A 3 12.10 4.78 0.44
CA LEU A 3 13.12 5.67 -0.10
C LEU A 3 12.83 5.89 -1.60
N THR A 4 11.91 6.80 -1.90
CA THR A 4 11.47 7.01 -3.29
C THR A 4 12.44 7.86 -4.10
N THR A 5 13.10 8.84 -3.47
CA THR A 5 14.09 9.72 -4.09
C THR A 5 15.26 9.95 -3.12
N PRO A 6 16.42 10.42 -3.59
CA PRO A 6 17.59 10.68 -2.73
C PRO A 6 17.28 11.56 -1.51
N GLU A 7 16.42 12.57 -1.66
CA GLU A 7 16.06 13.53 -0.60
C GLU A 7 15.15 12.93 0.48
N SER A 8 14.49 11.80 0.20
CA SER A 8 13.59 11.14 1.16
C SER A 8 14.29 10.70 2.45
N ILE A 9 15.63 10.57 2.44
CA ILE A 9 16.43 10.24 3.63
C ILE A 9 16.28 11.29 4.74
N TYR A 10 16.02 12.55 4.38
CA TYR A 10 15.91 13.64 5.35
C TYR A 10 14.61 13.60 6.15
N HIS A 11 13.63 12.81 5.68
CA HIS A 11 12.38 12.53 6.38
C HIS A 11 12.48 11.29 7.27
N LEU A 12 13.63 10.62 7.35
CA LEU A 12 13.86 9.55 8.33
C LEU A 12 13.95 10.18 9.72
N ARG A 13 13.45 9.48 10.75
CA ARG A 13 13.53 9.95 12.15
C ARG A 13 14.98 10.23 12.59
N VAL A 14 15.93 9.49 12.04
CA VAL A 14 17.38 9.62 12.33
C VAL A 14 17.97 10.91 11.75
N GLY A 15 17.32 11.51 10.75
CA GLY A 15 17.73 12.77 10.14
C GLY A 15 17.17 13.99 10.87
N PHE A 16 16.27 14.72 10.21
CA PHE A 16 15.71 15.95 10.75
C PHE A 16 14.30 15.72 11.31
N ALA A 17 14.14 15.75 12.64
CA ALA A 17 12.84 15.52 13.29
C ALA A 17 11.72 16.45 12.76
N CYS A 18 12.04 17.71 12.45
CA CYS A 18 11.09 18.66 11.87
C CYS A 18 10.57 18.19 10.49
N LEU A 19 11.46 17.68 9.63
CA LEU A 19 11.08 17.16 8.31
C LEU A 19 10.38 15.81 8.43
N ALA A 20 10.87 14.93 9.29
CA ALA A 20 10.27 13.63 9.54
C ALA A 20 8.83 13.73 10.05
N SER A 21 8.49 14.79 10.78
CA SER A 21 7.11 15.04 11.28
C SER A 21 6.11 15.49 10.22
N LYS A 22 6.58 15.79 9.00
CA LYS A 22 5.76 16.28 7.88
C LYS A 22 5.80 15.26 6.73
N PRO A 23 4.70 15.16 5.95
CA PRO A 23 4.72 14.37 4.72
C PRO A 23 5.88 14.75 3.82
N TYR A 24 6.41 13.77 3.11
CA TYR A 24 7.48 13.98 2.14
C TYR A 24 7.07 15.04 1.11
N SER A 25 7.89 16.07 0.99
CA SER A 25 7.74 17.15 0.00
C SER A 25 9.11 17.52 -0.52
N SER A 26 9.28 17.57 -1.84
CA SER A 26 10.52 18.06 -2.44
C SER A 26 10.70 19.54 -2.10
N ALA A 27 11.76 19.89 -1.40
CA ALA A 27 12.08 21.26 -1.06
C ALA A 27 13.42 21.66 -1.68
N TRP A 28 13.47 22.84 -2.28
CA TRP A 28 14.65 23.33 -3.02
C TRP A 28 15.92 23.35 -2.17
N TYR A 29 15.81 23.67 -0.88
CA TYR A 29 16.97 23.77 0.01
C TYR A 29 17.58 22.40 0.34
N LEU A 30 16.84 21.29 0.19
CA LEU A 30 17.41 19.95 0.39
C LEU A 30 18.47 19.64 -0.65
N TRP A 31 18.43 20.30 -1.82
CA TRP A 31 19.46 20.22 -2.82
C TRP A 31 20.82 20.72 -2.30
N LEU A 32 20.86 21.67 -1.36
CA LEU A 32 22.13 22.12 -0.75
C LEU A 32 22.81 21.00 0.06
N LEU A 33 22.03 20.02 0.53
CA LEU A 33 22.55 18.86 1.27
C LEU A 33 22.98 17.72 0.34
N TRP A 34 23.03 17.93 -0.98
CA TRP A 34 23.43 16.92 -1.96
C TRP A 34 24.73 16.17 -1.62
N PRO A 35 25.79 16.76 -1.00
CA PRO A 35 27.00 16.00 -0.66
C PRO A 35 26.70 14.93 0.41
N VAL A 36 25.84 15.25 1.38
CA VAL A 36 25.39 14.32 2.42
C VAL A 36 24.52 13.22 1.80
N THR A 37 23.64 13.58 0.87
CA THR A 37 22.82 12.62 0.13
C THR A 37 23.70 11.64 -0.65
N LEU A 38 24.69 12.16 -1.39
CA LEU A 38 25.61 11.34 -2.19
C LEU A 38 26.46 10.43 -1.31
N TRP A 39 26.97 10.95 -0.19
CA TRP A 39 27.70 10.14 0.80
C TRP A 39 26.83 9.02 1.37
N PHE A 40 25.59 9.31 1.74
CA PHE A 40 24.64 8.29 2.20
C PHE A 40 24.35 7.25 1.11
N MET A 41 24.16 7.67 -0.15
CA MET A 41 23.99 6.76 -1.29
C MET A 41 25.20 5.84 -1.50
N MET A 42 26.42 6.33 -1.27
CA MET A 42 27.63 5.51 -1.32
C MET A 42 27.71 4.55 -0.14
N LEU A 43 27.41 5.03 1.07
CA LEU A 43 27.41 4.22 2.28
C LEU A 43 26.40 3.08 2.19
N THR A 44 25.19 3.34 1.71
CA THR A 44 24.14 2.34 1.48
C THR A 44 24.49 1.34 0.38
N ARG A 45 25.24 1.75 -0.64
CA ARG A 45 25.78 0.85 -1.66
C ARG A 45 26.81 -0.14 -1.11
N ILE A 46 27.65 0.32 -0.19
CA ILE A 46 28.73 -0.46 0.44
C ILE A 46 28.18 -1.33 1.58
N TYR A 47 27.42 -0.71 2.48
CA TYR A 47 26.76 -1.33 3.62
C TYR A 47 25.32 -1.66 3.25
N ARG A 48 25.16 -2.75 2.50
CA ARG A 48 23.84 -3.30 2.09
C ARG A 48 23.16 -4.05 3.23
N ARG A 49 22.95 -3.39 4.37
CA ARG A 49 22.27 -3.98 5.52
C ARG A 49 21.00 -3.22 5.84
N THR A 50 19.99 -3.94 6.28
CA THR A 50 18.79 -3.30 6.79
C THR A 50 19.08 -2.68 8.15
N PHE A 51 18.34 -1.62 8.48
CA PHE A 51 18.51 -0.94 9.76
C PHE A 51 17.17 -0.46 10.29
N VAL A 52 17.06 -0.41 11.62
CA VAL A 52 15.84 0.04 12.30
C VAL A 52 15.72 1.56 12.18
N VAL A 53 14.66 2.02 11.52
CA VAL A 53 14.34 3.45 11.34
C VAL A 53 13.41 3.96 12.43
N GLU A 54 12.49 3.12 12.87
CA GLU A 54 11.44 3.50 13.81
C GLU A 54 11.19 2.38 14.81
N ARG A 55 10.95 2.77 16.06
CA ARG A 55 10.49 1.90 17.13
C ARG A 55 9.22 2.50 17.71
N ASN A 56 8.12 1.75 17.65
CA ASN A 56 6.84 2.13 18.21
C ASN A 56 6.43 1.14 19.29
N ARG A 57 5.56 1.59 20.20
CA ARG A 57 4.95 0.72 21.19
C ARG A 57 3.45 0.75 21.02
N PHE A 58 2.82 -0.41 21.02
CA PHE A 58 1.38 -0.51 21.00
C PHE A 58 0.90 -1.57 21.97
N ARG A 59 0.34 -1.14 23.10
CA ARG A 59 -0.03 -2.04 24.20
C ARG A 59 1.18 -2.88 24.64
N GLN A 60 1.10 -4.20 24.51
CA GLN A 60 2.17 -5.14 24.81
C GLN A 60 3.16 -5.32 23.65
N LEU A 61 2.82 -4.87 22.45
CA LEU A 61 3.67 -5.04 21.27
C LEU A 61 4.78 -3.98 21.21
N ARG A 62 5.99 -4.43 20.90
CA ARG A 62 7.12 -3.59 20.50
C ARG A 62 7.29 -3.71 19.00
N LEU A 63 7.01 -2.63 18.28
CA LEU A 63 7.04 -2.60 16.83
C LEU A 63 8.37 -2.00 16.36
N GLN A 64 8.94 -2.59 15.32
CA GLN A 64 10.14 -2.06 14.66
C GLN A 64 9.88 -1.93 13.17
N THR A 65 10.31 -0.81 12.59
CA THR A 65 10.31 -0.62 11.14
C THR A 65 11.74 -0.62 10.65
N TRP A 66 12.02 -1.53 9.75
CA TRP A 66 13.31 -1.71 9.12
C TRP A 66 13.27 -1.05 7.75
N ALA A 67 14.28 -0.25 7.43
CA ALA A 67 14.48 0.25 6.08
C ALA A 67 15.55 -0.57 5.38
N ILE A 68 15.25 -0.89 4.13
CA ILE A 68 16.23 -1.37 3.17
C ILE A 68 16.83 -0.11 2.53
N PRO A 69 18.15 0.04 2.56
CA PRO A 69 18.83 1.26 2.11
C PRO A 69 18.89 1.39 0.58
N ASN A 70 17.77 1.15 -0.13
CA ASN A 70 17.69 1.23 -1.58
C ASN A 70 16.67 2.26 -2.04
N PHE A 71 17.02 3.00 -3.09
CA PHE A 71 16.16 3.99 -3.73
C PHE A 71 15.32 3.38 -4.86
N ARG A 72 14.19 4.01 -5.22
CA ARG A 72 13.25 3.51 -6.26
C ARG A 72 13.97 3.06 -7.54
N GLU A 73 14.89 3.86 -8.06
CA GLU A 73 15.63 3.60 -9.30
C GLU A 73 16.46 2.32 -9.21
N GLN A 74 16.94 1.98 -8.01
CA GLN A 74 17.74 0.78 -7.74
C GLN A 74 16.89 -0.49 -7.78
N TYR A 75 15.57 -0.41 -7.52
CA TYR A 75 14.66 -1.55 -7.67
C TYR A 75 14.37 -1.91 -9.14
N HIS A 76 14.55 -0.97 -10.07
CA HIS A 76 14.35 -1.22 -11.51
C HIS A 76 15.56 -1.87 -12.19
N LEU A 77 16.73 -1.86 -11.54
CA LEU A 77 17.95 -2.48 -12.05
C LEU A 77 17.94 -4.00 -11.81
N LYS A 78 17.84 -4.80 -12.89
CA LYS A 78 17.73 -6.27 -12.84
C LYS A 78 18.80 -6.95 -11.98
N TRP A 79 20.04 -6.46 -11.98
CA TRP A 79 21.15 -7.01 -11.20
C TRP A 79 21.07 -6.73 -9.69
N GLN A 80 20.34 -5.68 -9.27
CA GLN A 80 20.12 -5.36 -7.85
C GLN A 80 18.94 -6.13 -7.25
N LYS A 81 18.06 -6.70 -8.09
CA LYS A 81 16.89 -7.47 -7.64
C LYS A 81 17.27 -8.64 -6.74
N GLU A 82 18.35 -9.36 -7.07
CA GLU A 82 18.84 -10.46 -6.23
C GLU A 82 19.34 -9.95 -4.87
N SER A 83 20.12 -8.86 -4.87
CA SER A 83 20.60 -8.25 -3.62
C SER A 83 19.50 -7.68 -2.75
N ILE A 84 18.45 -7.10 -3.35
CA ILE A 84 17.25 -6.61 -2.63
C ILE A 84 16.54 -7.78 -1.96
N ASN A 85 16.36 -8.86 -2.69
CA ASN A 85 15.73 -10.07 -2.16
C ASN A 85 16.54 -10.63 -0.99
N ASN A 86 17.88 -10.64 -1.09
CA ASN A 86 18.75 -11.04 0.02
C ASN A 86 18.62 -10.11 1.23
N MET A 87 18.42 -8.80 1.06
CA MET A 87 18.22 -7.88 2.19
C MET A 87 16.85 -8.02 2.85
N ILE A 88 15.78 -8.20 2.06
CA ILE A 88 14.44 -8.46 2.63
C ILE A 88 14.46 -9.79 3.38
N GLU A 89 15.09 -10.79 2.77
CA GLU A 89 15.40 -12.04 3.42
C GLU A 89 16.14 -11.78 4.73
N GLU A 90 17.34 -11.21 4.71
CA GLU A 90 18.12 -10.88 5.92
C GLU A 90 17.30 -10.14 6.98
N ALA A 91 16.41 -9.21 6.64
CA ALA A 91 15.55 -8.54 7.62
C ALA A 91 14.51 -9.46 8.26
N VAL A 92 13.88 -10.35 7.46
CA VAL A 92 12.99 -11.38 8.01
C VAL A 92 13.80 -12.41 8.80
N LEU A 93 15.07 -12.62 8.43
CA LEU A 93 15.97 -13.55 9.13
C LEU A 93 16.61 -13.01 10.39
N GLU A 94 16.83 -11.71 10.45
CA GLU A 94 17.21 -10.99 11.65
C GLU A 94 16.02 -10.95 12.62
N ALA A 95 14.80 -11.06 12.08
CA ALA A 95 13.62 -11.41 12.88
C ALA A 95 13.60 -12.91 13.28
N GLU A 96 14.01 -13.89 12.43
CA GLU A 96 14.32 -15.30 12.75
C GLU A 96 15.27 -16.03 11.74
N GLU A 97 16.42 -16.57 12.18
CA GLU A 97 17.57 -17.12 11.41
C GLU A 97 17.30 -17.96 10.10
N LYS A 98 17.89 -17.53 8.93
CA LYS A 98 18.08 -18.18 7.56
C LYS A 98 16.91 -18.30 6.51
N GLY A 99 17.11 -17.93 5.21
CA GLY A 99 16.05 -17.41 4.29
C GLY A 99 16.01 -17.68 2.74
N LYS A 100 15.16 -16.94 1.96
CA LYS A 100 15.27 -16.33 0.56
C LYS A 100 13.94 -16.13 -0.23
N GLU A 101 13.73 -14.92 -0.78
CA GLU A 101 12.87 -14.53 -1.94
C GLU A 101 11.35 -14.18 -1.78
N LEU A 102 10.98 -12.92 -2.08
CA LEU A 102 9.60 -12.43 -2.22
C LEU A 102 9.14 -12.39 -3.69
N ASN A 103 8.90 -13.56 -4.28
CA ASN A 103 8.07 -13.66 -5.49
C ASN A 103 6.69 -14.21 -5.06
N ARG A 104 5.60 -13.65 -5.59
CA ARG A 104 4.19 -13.97 -5.24
C ARG A 104 3.76 -13.61 -3.81
N TYR A 105 3.84 -12.33 -3.44
CA TYR A 105 3.35 -11.85 -2.13
C TYR A 105 3.92 -12.67 -0.95
N GLY A 106 5.17 -13.13 -1.09
CA GLY A 106 5.89 -13.91 -0.09
C GLY A 106 5.50 -15.38 0.10
N GLU A 107 4.65 -15.94 -0.78
CA GLU A 107 4.36 -17.38 -0.78
C GLU A 107 5.63 -18.23 -0.95
N VAL A 108 6.54 -17.81 -1.83
CA VAL A 108 7.81 -18.52 -2.08
C VAL A 108 8.65 -18.60 -0.81
N TYR A 109 8.63 -17.54 0.00
CA TYR A 109 9.37 -17.48 1.25
C TYR A 109 8.82 -18.47 2.28
N VAL A 110 7.50 -18.46 2.50
CA VAL A 110 6.86 -19.40 3.42
C VAL A 110 7.09 -20.86 2.99
N LYS A 111 7.08 -21.15 1.68
CA LYS A 111 7.38 -22.48 1.14
C LYS A 111 8.82 -22.93 1.41
N LYS A 112 9.79 -22.01 1.32
CA LYS A 112 11.20 -22.31 1.59
C LYS A 112 11.49 -22.51 3.07
N HIS A 113 10.70 -21.88 3.96
CA HIS A 113 10.89 -21.93 5.41
C HIS A 113 9.60 -22.36 6.14
N PRO A 114 9.20 -23.64 6.02
CA PRO A 114 7.94 -24.11 6.61
C PRO A 114 7.90 -24.10 8.15
N GLN A 115 9.05 -23.90 8.81
CA GLN A 115 9.17 -23.82 10.27
C GLN A 115 9.26 -22.40 10.82
N LEU A 116 8.97 -21.37 9.99
CA LEU A 116 8.89 -19.98 10.44
C LEU A 116 7.91 -19.86 11.62
N LYS A 117 8.38 -19.32 12.75
CA LYS A 117 7.48 -18.97 13.86
C LYS A 117 6.88 -17.60 13.63
N VAL A 118 7.63 -16.70 12.99
CA VAL A 118 7.12 -15.39 12.56
C VAL A 118 6.12 -15.53 11.41
N LYS A 119 4.97 -14.85 11.56
CA LYS A 119 3.93 -14.82 10.54
C LYS A 119 4.18 -13.72 9.52
N LEU A 120 4.39 -14.13 8.28
CA LEU A 120 4.40 -13.24 7.14
C LEU A 120 2.99 -12.74 6.79
N VAL A 121 2.84 -11.41 6.69
CA VAL A 121 1.59 -10.73 6.37
C VAL A 121 1.83 -9.72 5.25
N ASP A 122 1.19 -9.94 4.10
CA ASP A 122 1.26 -9.06 2.94
C ASP A 122 0.28 -7.89 3.04
N GLY A 123 -0.74 -7.96 3.91
CA GLY A 123 -1.71 -6.91 4.20
C GLY A 123 -2.78 -6.66 3.14
N SER A 124 -2.91 -7.53 2.15
CA SER A 124 -3.88 -7.41 1.06
C SER A 124 -5.33 -7.45 1.56
N SER A 125 -5.62 -8.26 2.58
CA SER A 125 -6.99 -8.43 3.10
C SER A 125 -7.50 -7.16 3.75
N LEU A 126 -6.66 -6.48 4.56
CA LEU A 126 -7.03 -5.18 5.14
C LEU A 126 -7.10 -4.10 4.06
N ALA A 127 -6.22 -4.13 3.05
CA ALA A 127 -6.32 -3.21 1.92
C ALA A 127 -7.67 -3.34 1.18
N VAL A 128 -8.11 -4.56 0.89
CA VAL A 128 -9.42 -4.85 0.31
C VAL A 128 -10.54 -4.32 1.21
N ALA A 129 -10.49 -4.59 2.53
CA ALA A 129 -11.49 -4.11 3.48
C ALA A 129 -11.62 -2.58 3.46
N VAL A 130 -10.48 -1.88 3.48
CA VAL A 130 -10.44 -0.40 3.47
C VAL A 130 -10.98 0.15 2.15
N LEU A 131 -10.64 -0.47 1.02
CA LEU A 131 -11.14 -0.07 -0.30
C LEU A 131 -12.66 -0.20 -0.39
N LEU A 132 -13.21 -1.34 0.03
CA LEU A 132 -14.66 -1.58 0.01
C LEU A 132 -15.41 -0.58 0.90
N ASN A 133 -14.86 -0.26 2.06
CA ASN A 133 -15.45 0.72 3.00
C ASN A 133 -15.19 2.18 2.59
N SER A 134 -14.29 2.44 1.65
CA SER A 134 -14.04 3.78 1.09
C SER A 134 -15.02 4.15 -0.03
N ILE A 135 -15.68 3.16 -0.63
CA ILE A 135 -16.65 3.40 -1.70
C ILE A 135 -17.93 4.04 -1.11
N PRO A 136 -18.41 5.17 -1.65
CA PRO A 136 -19.63 5.81 -1.16
C PRO A 136 -20.84 4.88 -1.19
N LYS A 137 -21.67 4.94 -0.13
CA LYS A 137 -22.94 4.20 -0.06
C LYS A 137 -23.85 4.59 -1.23
N GLY A 138 -24.49 3.61 -1.84
CA GLY A 138 -25.34 3.80 -3.03
C GLY A 138 -24.59 3.77 -4.36
N THR A 139 -23.27 3.52 -4.36
CA THR A 139 -22.53 3.29 -5.62
C THR A 139 -22.98 1.99 -6.26
N THR A 140 -23.52 2.07 -7.48
CA THR A 140 -23.99 0.92 -8.26
C THR A 140 -22.97 0.41 -9.28
N GLN A 141 -22.02 1.26 -9.67
CA GLN A 141 -20.97 0.94 -10.64
C GLN A 141 -19.64 1.62 -10.28
N VAL A 142 -18.55 0.91 -10.54
CA VAL A 142 -17.18 1.43 -10.43
C VAL A 142 -16.41 1.15 -11.71
N LEU A 143 -15.43 2.00 -12.02
CA LEU A 143 -14.42 1.70 -13.03
C LEU A 143 -13.16 1.14 -12.37
N LEU A 144 -12.67 -0.01 -12.84
CA LEU A 144 -11.38 -0.57 -12.43
C LEU A 144 -10.33 -0.29 -13.51
N ARG A 145 -9.21 0.35 -13.13
CA ARG A 145 -8.13 0.74 -14.05
C ARG A 145 -6.76 0.60 -13.38
N GLY A 146 -5.74 0.33 -14.18
CA GLY A 146 -4.36 0.09 -13.73
C GLY A 146 -4.02 -1.41 -13.71
N ASN A 147 -2.87 -1.75 -13.14
CA ASN A 147 -2.38 -3.12 -13.10
C ASN A 147 -3.26 -4.00 -12.19
N LEU A 148 -3.68 -5.18 -12.70
CA LEU A 148 -4.53 -6.12 -11.98
C LEU A 148 -3.72 -6.93 -10.95
N THR A 149 -3.54 -6.34 -9.76
CA THR A 149 -2.91 -7.01 -8.60
C THR A 149 -3.88 -7.93 -7.88
N LYS A 150 -3.38 -8.78 -6.97
CA LYS A 150 -4.22 -9.58 -6.05
C LYS A 150 -5.32 -8.74 -5.37
N VAL A 151 -5.00 -7.52 -4.93
CA VAL A 151 -5.98 -6.59 -4.32
C VAL A 151 -7.04 -6.17 -5.34
N ALA A 152 -6.65 -5.87 -6.59
CA ALA A 152 -7.60 -5.52 -7.64
C ALA A 152 -8.59 -6.66 -7.92
N PHE A 153 -8.10 -7.89 -8.05
CA PHE A 153 -8.94 -9.08 -8.22
C PHE A 153 -9.90 -9.27 -7.04
N ALA A 154 -9.39 -9.18 -5.81
CA ALA A 154 -10.18 -9.39 -4.59
C ALA A 154 -11.26 -8.32 -4.39
N VAL A 155 -10.96 -7.05 -4.68
CA VAL A 155 -11.95 -5.97 -4.64
C VAL A 155 -12.99 -6.15 -5.74
N ALA A 156 -12.59 -6.44 -6.98
CA ALA A 156 -13.52 -6.68 -8.08
C ALA A 156 -14.50 -7.82 -7.74
N PHE A 157 -13.97 -8.93 -7.25
CA PHE A 157 -14.75 -10.06 -6.78
C PHE A 157 -15.76 -9.66 -5.69
N SER A 158 -15.29 -8.98 -4.64
CA SER A 158 -16.14 -8.56 -3.52
C SER A 158 -17.23 -7.57 -3.94
N LEU A 159 -16.97 -6.71 -4.93
CA LEU A 159 -17.94 -5.78 -5.47
C LEU A 159 -19.01 -6.48 -6.30
N CYS A 160 -18.62 -7.42 -7.17
CA CYS A 160 -19.56 -8.24 -7.93
C CYS A 160 -20.50 -9.01 -6.99
N GLN A 161 -19.97 -9.62 -5.92
CA GLN A 161 -20.79 -10.31 -4.91
C GLN A 161 -21.74 -9.37 -4.14
N LYS A 162 -21.39 -8.10 -3.98
CA LYS A 162 -22.26 -7.06 -3.42
C LYS A 162 -23.25 -6.49 -4.44
N GLY A 163 -23.31 -7.04 -5.66
CA GLY A 163 -24.18 -6.62 -6.74
C GLY A 163 -23.76 -5.32 -7.44
N ILE A 164 -22.57 -4.80 -7.13
CA ILE A 164 -21.99 -3.58 -7.72
C ILE A 164 -21.31 -3.95 -9.03
N GLN A 165 -21.62 -3.20 -10.08
CA GLN A 165 -21.04 -3.41 -11.40
C GLN A 165 -19.58 -2.95 -11.43
N VAL A 166 -18.69 -3.85 -11.85
CA VAL A 166 -17.27 -3.55 -12.08
C VAL A 166 -17.07 -3.38 -13.57
N THR A 167 -16.77 -2.15 -13.98
CA THR A 167 -16.50 -1.80 -15.37
C THR A 167 -15.01 -1.82 -15.63
N VAL A 168 -14.59 -2.44 -16.73
CA VAL A 168 -13.24 -2.38 -17.28
C VAL A 168 -13.26 -1.85 -18.71
N LEU A 169 -12.13 -1.33 -19.17
CA LEU A 169 -12.04 -0.67 -20.47
C LEU A 169 -11.34 -1.50 -21.55
N ARG A 170 -10.48 -2.44 -21.13
CA ARG A 170 -9.66 -3.24 -22.03
C ARG A 170 -10.14 -4.68 -22.03
N GLU A 171 -10.18 -5.29 -23.21
CA GLU A 171 -10.60 -6.69 -23.39
C GLU A 171 -9.67 -7.65 -22.64
N ASP A 172 -8.36 -7.41 -22.64
CA ASP A 172 -7.39 -8.25 -21.93
C ASP A 172 -7.59 -8.23 -20.40
N GLU A 173 -8.02 -7.09 -19.85
CA GLU A 173 -8.34 -6.95 -18.42
C GLU A 173 -9.64 -7.65 -18.08
N TYR A 174 -10.64 -7.52 -18.95
CA TYR A 174 -11.89 -8.25 -18.85
C TYR A 174 -11.65 -9.75 -18.83
N GLU A 175 -10.92 -10.29 -19.80
CA GLU A 175 -10.62 -11.74 -19.89
C GLU A 175 -9.89 -12.26 -18.65
N LYS A 176 -8.91 -11.51 -18.13
CA LYS A 176 -8.18 -11.87 -16.91
C LYS A 176 -9.11 -11.95 -15.70
N LEU A 177 -9.97 -10.95 -15.54
CA LEU A 177 -10.94 -10.89 -14.44
C LEU A 177 -12.01 -11.97 -14.60
N ASP A 178 -12.61 -12.09 -15.77
CA ASP A 178 -13.66 -13.06 -16.07
C ASP A 178 -13.17 -14.50 -15.82
N LYS A 179 -11.95 -14.83 -16.26
CA LYS A 179 -11.32 -16.13 -15.97
C LYS A 179 -11.14 -16.40 -14.47
N SER A 180 -10.90 -15.36 -13.68
CA SER A 180 -10.68 -15.46 -12.23
C SER A 180 -11.98 -15.50 -11.42
N LEU A 181 -12.96 -14.67 -11.80
CA LEU A 181 -14.27 -14.61 -11.15
C LEU A 181 -15.19 -15.76 -11.58
N GLY A 182 -15.13 -16.16 -12.85
CA GLY A 182 -16.03 -17.13 -13.46
C GLY A 182 -17.51 -16.75 -13.28
N THR A 183 -18.33 -17.75 -12.97
CA THR A 183 -19.77 -17.55 -12.71
C THR A 183 -20.06 -16.69 -11.49
N LYS A 184 -19.08 -16.47 -10.60
CA LYS A 184 -19.24 -15.67 -9.37
C LYS A 184 -19.31 -14.17 -9.65
N SER A 185 -19.10 -13.74 -10.89
CA SER A 185 -19.31 -12.35 -11.29
C SER A 185 -20.81 -12.00 -11.37
N GLU A 186 -21.71 -12.98 -11.49
CA GLU A 186 -23.16 -12.78 -11.64
C GLU A 186 -23.53 -11.74 -12.72
N GLY A 187 -22.72 -11.64 -13.79
CA GLY A 187 -22.91 -10.65 -14.86
C GLY A 187 -22.60 -9.20 -14.45
N LYS A 188 -21.96 -8.98 -13.29
CA LYS A 188 -21.57 -7.65 -12.78
C LYS A 188 -20.24 -7.15 -13.32
N LEU A 189 -19.44 -8.01 -13.94
CA LEU A 189 -18.24 -7.60 -14.67
C LEU A 189 -18.62 -7.20 -16.10
N VAL A 190 -18.33 -5.97 -16.51
CA VAL A 190 -18.74 -5.45 -17.83
C VAL A 190 -17.61 -4.69 -18.50
N ILE A 191 -17.50 -4.83 -19.82
CA ILE A 191 -16.61 -4.02 -20.64
C ILE A 191 -17.33 -2.77 -21.14
N SER A 192 -16.67 -1.61 -21.02
CA SER A 192 -17.17 -0.35 -21.60
C SER A 192 -16.06 0.38 -22.33
N LYS A 193 -16.40 1.03 -23.44
CA LYS A 193 -15.45 1.92 -24.15
C LYS A 193 -15.49 3.36 -23.62
N SER A 194 -16.44 3.66 -22.72
CA SER A 194 -16.67 5.01 -22.21
C SER A 194 -16.18 5.16 -20.77
N TYR A 195 -15.32 6.15 -20.56
CA TYR A 195 -14.88 6.60 -19.24
C TYR A 195 -15.98 7.36 -18.48
N SER A 196 -17.02 7.80 -19.20
CA SER A 196 -17.96 8.82 -18.74
C SER A 196 -19.13 8.28 -17.91
N SER A 197 -19.29 6.97 -17.77
CA SER A 197 -20.38 6.39 -16.99
C SER A 197 -20.08 6.37 -15.48
N CYS A 198 -18.82 6.18 -15.08
CA CYS A 198 -18.47 5.87 -13.69
C CYS A 198 -18.00 7.11 -12.91
N LYS A 199 -18.69 7.40 -11.79
CA LYS A 199 -18.29 8.46 -10.83
C LYS A 199 -17.22 8.00 -9.83
N VAL A 200 -17.01 6.70 -9.68
CA VAL A 200 -16.01 6.11 -8.76
C VAL A 200 -15.04 5.27 -9.57
N TRP A 201 -13.75 5.58 -9.44
CA TRP A 201 -12.66 4.91 -10.14
C TRP A 201 -11.75 4.25 -9.11
N LEU A 202 -11.64 2.93 -9.18
CA LEU A 202 -10.64 2.14 -8.49
C LEU A 202 -9.38 2.09 -9.35
N VAL A 203 -8.29 2.67 -8.85
CA VAL A 203 -7.08 2.87 -9.65
C VAL A 203 -5.83 2.29 -9.00
N GLY A 204 -5.06 1.57 -9.81
CA GLY A 204 -3.77 1.00 -9.43
C GLY A 204 -2.60 1.73 -10.08
N ASP A 205 -1.43 1.09 -10.01
CA ASP A 205 -0.28 1.47 -10.83
C ASP A 205 -0.62 1.36 -12.32
N ASP A 206 0.17 2.01 -13.18
CA ASP A 206 -0.02 2.03 -14.65
C ASP A 206 -1.28 2.76 -15.17
N LEU A 207 -1.94 3.58 -14.34
CA LEU A 207 -2.90 4.58 -14.84
C LEU A 207 -2.13 5.71 -15.55
N THR A 208 -2.39 5.94 -16.84
CA THR A 208 -1.69 6.99 -17.59
C THR A 208 -2.27 8.38 -17.34
N GLU A 209 -1.46 9.42 -17.58
CA GLU A 209 -1.93 10.81 -17.49
C GLU A 209 -3.09 11.07 -18.48
N GLU A 210 -3.09 10.47 -19.68
CA GLU A 210 -4.18 10.65 -20.64
C GLU A 210 -5.46 9.95 -20.18
N GLU A 211 -5.36 8.77 -19.57
CA GLU A 211 -6.51 8.05 -19.03
C GLU A 211 -7.16 8.83 -17.88
N GLN A 212 -6.35 9.36 -16.96
CA GLN A 212 -6.85 10.15 -15.82
C GLN A 212 -7.54 11.44 -16.30
N ARG A 213 -7.06 12.08 -17.38
CA ARG A 213 -7.67 13.29 -17.95
C ARG A 213 -9.07 13.05 -18.52
N LYS A 214 -9.38 11.82 -18.94
CA LYS A 214 -10.70 11.42 -19.47
C LYS A 214 -11.77 11.25 -18.40
N ALA A 215 -11.40 11.32 -17.11
CA ALA A 215 -12.38 11.29 -16.03
C ALA A 215 -13.32 12.52 -16.08
N ASN A 216 -14.60 12.27 -15.79
CA ASN A 216 -15.59 13.33 -15.66
C ASN A 216 -15.31 14.22 -14.45
N LYS A 217 -15.86 15.44 -14.49
CA LYS A 217 -15.89 16.33 -13.32
C LYS A 217 -16.58 15.64 -12.14
N GLY A 218 -15.97 15.74 -10.96
CA GLY A 218 -16.48 15.15 -9.72
C GLY A 218 -16.21 13.66 -9.57
N THR A 219 -15.41 13.04 -10.45
CA THR A 219 -14.99 11.65 -10.27
C THR A 219 -14.18 11.48 -8.99
N LEU A 220 -14.47 10.42 -8.24
CA LEU A 220 -13.74 9.99 -7.05
C LEU A 220 -12.73 8.90 -7.44
N PHE A 221 -11.45 9.18 -7.26
CA PHE A 221 -10.36 8.21 -7.40
C PHE A 221 -10.04 7.57 -6.06
N ILE A 222 -10.19 6.25 -5.98
CA ILE A 222 -9.82 5.42 -4.83
C ILE A 222 -8.66 4.52 -5.26
N LEU A 223 -7.51 4.67 -4.61
CA LEU A 223 -6.29 3.98 -5.02
C LEU A 223 -6.21 2.62 -4.33
N PHE A 224 -5.93 1.56 -5.07
CA PHE A 224 -5.56 0.25 -4.52
C PHE A 224 -4.05 -0.03 -4.59
N SER A 225 -3.26 0.95 -5.04
CA SER A 225 -1.80 0.90 -5.04
C SER A 225 -1.19 1.35 -3.71
N GLN A 226 0.00 0.85 -3.42
CA GLN A 226 0.86 1.31 -2.33
C GLN A 226 1.45 2.69 -2.60
N PHE A 227 1.53 3.15 -3.85
CA PHE A 227 2.10 4.45 -4.21
C PHE A 227 1.01 5.47 -4.53
N PRO A 228 1.23 6.76 -4.18
CA PRO A 228 0.25 7.79 -4.43
C PRO A 228 0.17 8.12 -5.92
N LEU A 229 -1.03 8.48 -6.36
CA LEU A 229 -1.30 8.96 -7.71
C LEU A 229 -1.01 10.45 -7.80
N LYS A 230 -0.46 10.90 -8.93
CA LYS A 230 -0.34 12.32 -9.25
C LYS A 230 -1.73 12.87 -9.59
N ASN A 231 -2.18 13.89 -8.86
CA ASN A 231 -3.51 14.48 -9.07
C ASN A 231 -3.47 15.46 -10.25
N LEU A 232 -3.94 15.06 -11.43
CA LEU A 232 -3.96 15.94 -12.62
C LEU A 232 -5.24 16.77 -12.76
N ARG A 233 -6.38 16.29 -12.25
CA ARG A 233 -7.68 16.97 -12.38
C ARG A 233 -8.05 17.68 -11.08
N LYS A 234 -8.10 19.01 -11.09
CA LYS A 234 -8.47 19.80 -9.88
C LYS A 234 -9.94 19.70 -9.50
N ASP A 235 -10.78 19.28 -10.43
CA ASP A 235 -12.23 19.16 -10.31
C ASP A 235 -12.68 17.71 -10.01
N CYS A 236 -11.76 16.85 -9.59
CA CYS A 236 -11.99 15.48 -9.13
C CYS A 236 -11.54 15.32 -7.66
N PHE A 237 -11.98 14.23 -7.04
CA PHE A 237 -11.63 13.87 -5.67
C PHE A 237 -10.64 12.71 -5.66
N TYR A 238 -9.70 12.74 -4.73
CA TYR A 238 -8.65 11.74 -4.62
C TYR A 238 -8.54 11.26 -3.19
N HIS A 239 -8.64 9.95 -2.99
CA HIS A 239 -8.16 9.34 -1.77
C HIS A 239 -6.64 9.32 -1.75
N THR A 240 -6.09 9.16 -0.54
CA THR A 240 -4.71 8.72 -0.39
C THR A 240 -4.58 7.24 -0.77
N THR A 241 -3.36 6.72 -0.79
CA THR A 241 -3.14 5.27 -0.73
C THR A 241 -3.89 4.67 0.47
N PRO A 242 -4.31 3.39 0.42
CA PRO A 242 -4.97 2.71 1.51
C PRO A 242 -4.23 2.90 2.84
N ALA A 243 -4.86 3.66 3.73
CA ALA A 243 -4.27 4.11 4.98
C ALA A 243 -5.39 4.39 5.99
N MET A 244 -5.04 4.35 7.27
CA MET A 244 -5.96 4.62 8.37
C MET A 244 -5.30 5.49 9.43
N GLN A 245 -6.11 6.23 10.17
CA GLN A 245 -5.65 6.97 11.33
C GLN A 245 -5.34 5.99 12.47
N THR A 246 -4.20 6.19 13.12
CA THR A 246 -3.72 5.35 14.20
C THR A 246 -4.34 5.72 15.56
N PRO A 247 -4.58 4.74 16.44
CA PRO A 247 -5.12 4.98 17.79
C PRO A 247 -4.13 5.75 18.66
N LYS A 248 -4.64 6.57 19.60
CA LYS A 248 -3.81 7.35 20.55
C LYS A 248 -2.86 6.50 21.39
N ALA A 249 -3.23 5.24 21.63
CA ALA A 249 -2.43 4.26 22.34
C ALA A 249 -1.21 3.75 21.55
N LEU A 250 -1.09 4.05 20.24
CA LEU A 250 0.13 3.78 19.48
C LEU A 250 1.14 4.90 19.75
N GLU A 251 2.18 4.57 20.51
CA GLU A 251 3.20 5.50 21.00
C GLU A 251 4.38 5.65 20.03
N ASN A 252 5.12 6.74 20.18
CA ASN A 252 6.34 7.08 19.43
C ASN A 252 6.16 7.22 17.91
N VAL A 253 4.94 7.58 17.46
CA VAL A 253 4.63 7.88 16.05
C VAL A 253 5.03 9.32 15.72
N ASP A 254 6.33 9.58 15.81
CA ASP A 254 6.89 10.93 15.67
C ASP A 254 7.10 11.31 14.20
N SER A 255 7.14 10.32 13.31
CA SER A 255 7.41 10.48 11.88
C SER A 255 6.19 10.18 11.01
N CYS A 256 6.15 10.80 9.84
CA CYS A 256 5.23 10.50 8.75
C CYS A 256 5.66 9.25 7.99
N GLU A 257 4.70 8.51 7.46
CA GLU A 257 4.97 7.42 6.54
C GLU A 257 4.97 7.94 5.09
N ASN A 258 6.10 8.51 4.67
CA ASN A 258 6.28 9.16 3.37
C ASN A 258 5.24 10.28 3.14
N TRP A 259 4.30 10.08 2.22
CA TRP A 259 3.22 11.02 1.88
C TRP A 259 2.05 10.99 2.87
N LEU A 260 1.98 10.01 3.77
CA LEU A 260 0.93 9.94 4.78
C LEU A 260 1.24 10.92 5.93
N PRO A 261 0.25 11.70 6.39
CA PRO A 261 0.45 12.61 7.52
C PRO A 261 0.72 11.83 8.82
N ARG A 262 1.33 12.52 9.78
CA ARG A 262 1.68 11.94 11.07
C ARG A 262 0.44 11.33 11.73
N ARG A 263 0.61 10.15 12.33
CA ARG A 263 -0.47 9.32 12.91
C ARG A 263 -1.47 8.78 11.88
N VAL A 264 -1.15 8.81 10.60
CA VAL A 264 -1.79 8.00 9.55
C VAL A 264 -0.78 6.96 9.08
N MET A 265 -1.23 5.71 8.98
CA MET A 265 -0.37 4.57 8.69
C MET A 265 -0.95 3.77 7.53
N SER A 266 -0.04 3.24 6.70
CA SER A 266 -0.34 2.33 5.62
C SER A 266 -1.08 1.08 6.12
N VAL A 267 -2.16 0.68 5.44
CA VAL A 267 -2.93 -0.50 5.84
C VAL A 267 -2.10 -1.78 5.74
N TRP A 268 -1.12 -1.83 4.84
CA TRP A 268 -0.19 -2.95 4.73
C TRP A 268 0.63 -3.13 6.02
N ARG A 269 1.05 -2.03 6.65
CA ARG A 269 1.73 -2.04 7.95
C ARG A 269 0.76 -2.36 9.09
N ILE A 270 -0.44 -1.78 9.06
CA ILE A 270 -1.48 -2.04 10.08
C ILE A 270 -1.85 -3.53 10.11
N ALA A 271 -1.94 -4.20 8.96
CA ALA A 271 -2.29 -5.61 8.89
C ALA A 271 -1.35 -6.49 9.73
N GLY A 272 -0.04 -6.30 9.63
CA GLY A 272 0.93 -7.05 10.46
C GLY A 272 0.74 -6.77 11.96
N ILE A 273 0.40 -5.54 12.33
CA ILE A 273 0.08 -5.18 13.73
C ILE A 273 -1.20 -5.91 14.18
N LEU A 274 -2.23 -5.97 13.35
CA LEU A 274 -3.50 -6.63 13.68
C LEU A 274 -3.34 -8.14 13.86
N HIS A 275 -2.59 -8.80 12.98
CA HIS A 275 -2.28 -10.22 13.13
C HIS A 275 -1.63 -10.52 14.49
N ALA A 276 -0.66 -9.70 14.89
CA ALA A 276 0.00 -9.84 16.18
C ALA A 276 -0.93 -9.53 17.38
N LEU A 277 -1.85 -8.58 17.25
CA LEU A 277 -2.78 -8.22 18.32
C LEU A 277 -3.90 -9.25 18.52
N GLU A 278 -4.39 -9.84 17.43
CA GLU A 278 -5.44 -10.84 17.47
C GLU A 278 -4.91 -12.27 17.64
N GLY A 279 -3.58 -12.46 17.62
CA GLY A 279 -2.96 -13.78 17.76
C GLY A 279 -3.29 -14.72 16.59
N TRP A 280 -3.37 -14.16 15.38
CA TRP A 280 -3.58 -14.97 14.17
C TRP A 280 -2.29 -15.69 13.80
N GLU A 281 -2.40 -17.01 13.69
CA GLU A 281 -1.25 -17.90 13.46
C GLU A 281 -1.09 -18.25 11.98
N GLU A 282 -2.01 -17.81 11.13
CA GLU A 282 -1.95 -17.97 9.68
C GLU A 282 -0.99 -16.98 9.00
N HIS A 283 -0.32 -17.44 7.95
CA HIS A 283 0.34 -16.54 7.01
C HIS A 283 -0.70 -15.86 6.12
N GLU A 284 -0.58 -14.55 5.91
CA GLU A 284 -1.30 -13.84 4.87
C GLU A 284 -0.32 -13.54 3.73
N CYS A 285 -0.16 -14.49 2.83
CA CYS A 285 0.79 -14.39 1.71
C CYS A 285 0.23 -15.07 0.45
N GLY A 286 0.92 -14.97 -0.67
CA GLY A 286 0.45 -15.56 -1.93
C GLY A 286 -0.84 -14.91 -2.41
N TYR A 287 -1.75 -15.70 -2.99
CA TYR A 287 -3.03 -15.19 -3.50
C TYR A 287 -4.18 -15.34 -2.50
N THR A 288 -3.90 -15.78 -1.27
CA THR A 288 -4.91 -15.98 -0.23
C THR A 288 -5.41 -14.64 0.32
N ILE A 289 -6.73 -14.44 0.35
CA ILE A 289 -7.38 -13.31 1.01
C ILE A 289 -8.15 -13.85 2.21
N SER A 290 -7.85 -13.31 3.39
CA SER A 290 -8.54 -13.65 4.64
C SER A 290 -9.96 -13.08 4.65
N ASN A 291 -10.77 -13.49 5.63
CA ASN A 291 -12.13 -12.94 5.79
C ASN A 291 -12.07 -11.42 5.98
N ILE A 292 -12.58 -10.69 4.99
CA ILE A 292 -12.51 -9.23 4.89
C ILE A 292 -13.24 -8.56 6.06
N ASP A 293 -14.41 -9.09 6.44
CA ASP A 293 -15.23 -8.54 7.52
C ASP A 293 -14.55 -8.75 8.88
N LYS A 294 -13.98 -9.95 9.13
CA LYS A 294 -13.17 -10.25 10.33
C LYS A 294 -12.02 -9.26 10.47
N VAL A 295 -11.28 -9.01 9.39
CA VAL A 295 -10.13 -8.11 9.39
C VAL A 295 -10.55 -6.65 9.62
N TRP A 296 -11.67 -6.23 9.03
CA TRP A 296 -12.22 -4.90 9.21
C TRP A 296 -12.66 -4.65 10.66
N GLU A 297 -13.43 -5.57 11.24
CA GLU A 297 -13.92 -5.47 12.62
C GLU A 297 -12.78 -5.43 13.63
N ALA A 298 -11.77 -6.31 13.46
CA ALA A 298 -10.56 -6.29 14.28
C ALA A 298 -9.82 -4.95 14.19
N CYS A 299 -9.70 -4.39 12.98
CA CYS A 299 -9.08 -3.09 12.76
C CYS A 299 -9.75 -1.98 13.57
N LEU A 300 -11.08 -1.89 13.48
CA LEU A 300 -11.86 -0.90 14.22
C LEU A 300 -11.81 -1.13 15.74
N LYS A 301 -11.90 -2.39 16.19
CA LYS A 301 -11.78 -2.80 17.61
C LYS A 301 -10.46 -2.35 18.23
N HIS A 302 -9.37 -2.35 17.46
CA HIS A 302 -8.06 -1.86 17.92
C HIS A 302 -7.90 -0.33 17.83
N GLY A 303 -8.93 0.39 17.37
CA GLY A 303 -8.99 1.85 17.38
C GLY A 303 -8.34 2.51 16.16
N PHE A 304 -8.03 1.75 15.11
CA PHE A 304 -7.70 2.32 13.82
C PHE A 304 -8.96 2.87 13.17
N GLN A 305 -8.88 4.06 12.58
CA GLN A 305 -10.04 4.75 12.02
C GLN A 305 -9.89 4.99 10.52
N PRO A 306 -10.94 4.75 9.72
CA PRO A 306 -10.90 5.03 8.28
C PRO A 306 -10.67 6.52 8.03
N LEU A 307 -9.93 6.84 6.97
CA LEU A 307 -9.76 8.24 6.57
C LEU A 307 -11.02 8.73 5.87
N THR A 308 -11.56 9.86 6.33
CA THR A 308 -12.62 10.57 5.61
C THR A 308 -12.03 11.24 4.37
N VAL A 309 -12.74 11.15 3.24
CA VAL A 309 -12.41 11.90 2.03
C VAL A 309 -12.42 13.39 2.37
N PRO A 310 -11.42 14.18 1.96
CA PRO A 310 -11.54 15.62 2.03
C PRO A 310 -12.69 16.05 1.12
N THR A 311 -13.86 16.36 1.70
CA THR A 311 -14.82 17.23 1.03
C THR A 311 -14.10 18.56 0.86
N GLN A 312 -13.94 19.04 -0.38
CA GLN A 312 -13.43 20.39 -0.62
C GLN A 312 -14.27 21.34 0.24
N SER A 313 -13.68 21.88 1.31
CA SER A 313 -14.22 23.06 1.97
C SER A 313 -14.26 24.12 0.89
N LYS A 314 -15.46 24.57 0.53
CA LYS A 314 -15.62 25.78 -0.27
C LYS A 314 -14.93 26.90 0.52
N SER A 315 -13.74 27.28 0.10
CA SER A 315 -13.15 28.58 0.45
C SER A 315 -13.58 29.58 -0.60
#